data_AF-A0A967YQG6-F1
#
_entry.id   AF-A0A967YQG6-F1
#
_cell.length_a   1.000
_cell.length_b   1.000
_cell.length_c   1.000
_cell.angle_alpha   90.00
_cell.angle_beta   90.00
_cell.angle_gamma   90.00
#
_symmetry.space_group_name_H-M   'P 1'
#
loop_
_entity.id
_entity.type
_entity.pdbx_description
1 polymer ?
#
loop_
_entity_poly.entity_id
_entity_poly.type
_entity_poly.pdbx_seq_one_letter_code
_entity_poly.pdbx_strand_id
1 'polypeptide(L)'
;MRVIAADSGAAILNNTFEPLQVVAVSAVLVEPPYTRVSHCLAEPIFADVETGHLLVVHELELCWNLLKEVKADVVHLDMSFRGISLEELSVVNLS
;
A
#
# COMPACT_ATOMS: atom_id res chain seq x y z
N MET A 1 -3.09 -11.93 -15.57
CA MET A 1 -3.42 -10.68 -14.88
C MET A 1 -2.18 -10.24 -14.14
N ARG A 2 -1.75 -9.00 -14.32
CA ARG A 2 -0.57 -8.39 -13.69
C ARG A 2 -1.09 -7.38 -12.67
N VAL A 3 -0.73 -7.56 -11.40
CA VAL A 3 -1.30 -6.81 -10.28
C VAL A 3 -0.20 -5.99 -9.64
N ILE A 4 -0.42 -4.69 -9.49
CA ILE A 4 0.36 -3.87 -8.56
C ILE A 4 -0.38 -3.81 -7.22
N ALA A 5 0.34 -3.93 -6.12
CA ALA A 5 -0.20 -3.70 -4.79
C ALA A 5 0.86 -2.98 -3.95
N ALA A 6 0.43 -2.24 -2.94
CA ALA A 6 1.33 -1.67 -1.93
C ALA A 6 0.80 -1.90 -0.53
N ASP A 7 1.72 -1.94 0.42
CA ASP A 7 1.46 -2.05 1.84
C ASP A 7 2.57 -1.32 2.61
N SER A 8 2.20 -0.76 3.76
CA SER A 8 3.12 -0.14 4.71
C SER A 8 3.29 -1.01 5.94
N GLY A 9 4.52 -1.15 6.40
CA GLY A 9 4.83 -2.15 7.42
C GLY A 9 6.13 -1.94 8.14
N ALA A 10 6.34 -2.86 9.10
CA ALA A 10 7.33 -2.79 10.16
C ALA A 10 7.19 -1.55 11.06
N ALA A 11 7.52 -1.70 12.34
CA ALA A 11 7.32 -0.63 13.32
C ALA A 11 8.50 -0.47 14.27
N ILE A 12 8.83 0.79 14.59
CA ILE A 12 9.63 1.12 15.76
C ILE A 12 8.72 1.00 16.97
N LEU A 13 9.16 0.26 17.99
CA LEU A 13 8.40 0.05 19.23
C LEU A 13 9.08 0.74 20.41
N ASN A 14 8.29 1.12 21.40
CA ASN A 14 8.81 1.55 22.70
C ASN A 14 9.13 0.34 23.61
N ASN A 15 9.57 0.62 24.85
CA ASN A 15 9.94 -0.41 25.83
C ASN A 15 8.75 -1.27 26.32
N THR A 16 7.52 -0.87 26.00
CA THR A 16 6.28 -1.58 26.31
C THR A 16 5.71 -2.30 25.09
N PHE A 17 6.46 -2.40 23.98
CA PHE A 17 6.06 -3.00 22.70
C PHE A 17 4.90 -2.28 22.00
N GLU A 18 4.65 -1.02 22.33
CA GLU A 18 3.67 -0.19 21.62
C GLU A 18 4.34 0.43 20.38
N PRO A 19 3.66 0.47 19.22
CA PRO A 19 4.21 1.04 18.01
C PRO A 19 4.28 2.57 18.13
N LEU A 20 5.43 3.12 17.76
CA LEU A 20 5.68 4.56 17.67
C LEU A 20 5.59 5.04 16.22
N GLN A 21 6.20 4.29 15.29
CA GLN A 21 6.30 4.69 13.90
C GLN A 21 6.23 3.48 12.97
N VAL A 22 5.59 3.63 11.80
CA VAL A 22 5.70 2.70 10.66
C VAL A 22 6.90 3.11 9.82
N VAL A 23 7.75 2.16 9.44
CA VAL A 23 9.09 2.50 8.91
C VAL A 23 9.20 2.44 7.40
N ALA A 24 8.41 1.62 6.72
CA ALA A 24 8.56 1.40 5.30
C ALA A 24 7.23 1.24 4.58
N VAL A 25 7.23 1.57 3.30
CA VAL A 25 6.17 1.23 2.35
C VAL A 25 6.81 0.56 1.15
N SER A 26 6.12 -0.42 0.56
CA SER A 26 6.58 -1.09 -0.66
C SER A 26 5.43 -1.29 -1.61
N ALA A 27 5.68 -1.02 -2.90
CA ALA A 27 4.80 -1.36 -4.00
C ALA A 27 5.44 -2.47 -4.84
N VAL A 28 4.66 -3.48 -5.18
CA VAL A 28 5.15 -4.67 -5.87
C VAL A 28 4.28 -4.97 -7.08
N LEU A 29 4.91 -5.45 -8.16
CA LEU A 29 4.22 -6.09 -9.27
C LEU A 29 4.23 -7.60 -9.05
N VAL A 30 3.07 -8.23 -9.15
CA VAL A 30 2.89 -9.67 -9.04
C VAL A 30 2.17 -10.20 -10.29
N GLU A 31 2.64 -11.35 -10.78
CA GLU A 31 2.17 -11.99 -12.01
C GLU A 31 2.00 -13.50 -11.78
N PRO A 32 1.27 -14.25 -12.63
CA PRO A 32 1.16 -15.70 -12.48
C PRO A 32 2.53 -16.37 -12.30
N PRO A 33 2.70 -17.28 -11.32
CA PRO A 33 1.68 -17.95 -10.51
C PRO A 33 1.32 -17.23 -9.18
N TYR A 34 1.60 -15.93 -9.07
CA TYR A 34 1.27 -15.07 -7.93
C TYR A 34 1.91 -15.46 -6.59
N THR A 35 3.10 -16.08 -6.64
CA THR A 35 3.82 -16.52 -5.44
C THR A 35 5.03 -15.66 -5.09
N ARG A 36 5.44 -14.76 -5.99
CA ARG A 36 6.63 -13.92 -5.85
C ARG A 36 6.41 -12.59 -6.56
N VAL A 37 7.18 -11.59 -6.12
CA VAL A 37 7.25 -10.28 -6.75
C VAL A 37 8.12 -10.33 -8.00
N SER A 38 7.66 -9.72 -9.10
CA SER A 38 8.43 -9.53 -10.33
C SER A 38 9.24 -8.23 -10.29
N HIS A 39 8.63 -7.17 -9.76
CA HIS A 39 9.23 -5.85 -9.58
C HIS A 39 8.82 -5.28 -8.23
N CYS A 40 9.65 -4.41 -7.66
CA CYS A 40 9.44 -3.81 -6.35
C CYS A 40 10.02 -2.40 -6.31
N LEU A 41 9.27 -1.46 -5.77
CA LEU A 41 9.76 -0.20 -5.22
C LEU A 41 9.54 -0.23 -3.70
N ALA A 42 10.49 0.30 -2.95
CA ALA A 42 10.39 0.39 -1.50
C ALA A 42 11.04 1.68 -1.02
N GLU A 43 10.40 2.34 -0.06
CA GLU A 43 10.83 3.62 0.47
C GLU A 43 10.71 3.63 2.01
N PRO A 44 11.68 4.23 2.71
CA PRO A 44 11.53 4.49 4.14
C PRO A 44 10.61 5.69 4.36
N ILE A 45 9.67 5.58 5.32
CA ILE A 45 8.67 6.63 5.58
C ILE A 45 8.69 7.17 7.00
N PHE A 46 9.09 6.37 8.00
CA PHE A 46 9.14 6.76 9.42
C PHE A 46 7.92 7.59 9.87
N ALA A 47 6.72 7.11 9.55
CA ALA A 47 5.47 7.81 9.82
C ALA A 47 4.99 7.52 11.24
N ASP A 48 4.64 8.57 11.99
CA ASP A 48 4.08 8.42 13.34
C ASP A 48 2.73 7.71 13.32
N VAL A 49 2.46 6.87 14.32
CA VAL A 49 1.18 6.12 14.39
C VAL A 49 -0.05 7.03 14.45
N GLU A 50 0.09 8.26 14.95
CA GLU A 50 -0.98 9.26 15.01
C GLU A 50 -1.46 9.71 13.61
N THR A 51 -0.56 9.67 12.62
CA THR A 51 -0.84 10.02 11.22
C THR A 51 -1.01 8.79 10.33
N GLY A 52 -1.18 7.59 10.93
CA GLY A 52 -1.25 6.31 10.22
C GLY A 52 -2.33 6.23 9.14
N HIS A 53 -3.41 7.02 9.23
CA HIS A 53 -4.43 7.09 8.18
C HIS A 53 -3.91 7.66 6.84
N LEU A 54 -2.77 8.35 6.84
CA LEU A 54 -2.12 8.86 5.62
C LEU A 54 -1.29 7.80 4.90
N LEU A 55 -1.01 6.65 5.53
CA LEU A 55 -0.20 5.58 4.94
C LEU A 55 -0.79 5.07 3.62
N VAL A 56 -2.12 4.96 3.55
CA VAL A 56 -2.83 4.55 2.33
C VAL A 56 -2.60 5.51 1.15
N VAL A 57 -2.36 6.80 1.44
CA VAL A 57 -2.03 7.79 0.41
C VAL A 57 -0.63 7.52 -0.12
N HIS A 58 0.34 7.25 0.76
CA HIS A 58 1.71 6.89 0.36
C HIS A 58 1.78 5.56 -0.40
N GLU A 59 1.01 4.57 0.00
CA GLU A 59 0.86 3.30 -0.73
C GLU A 59 0.34 3.52 -2.16
N LEU A 60 -0.69 4.36 -2.32
CA LEU A 60 -1.23 4.72 -3.63
C LEU A 60 -0.22 5.51 -4.48
N GLU A 61 0.49 6.46 -3.88
CA GLU A 61 1.57 7.21 -4.54
C GLU A 61 2.69 6.28 -5.04
N LEU A 62 3.08 5.29 -4.25
CA LEU A 62 4.12 4.34 -4.63
C LEU A 62 3.64 3.38 -5.74
N CYS A 63 2.37 2.96 -5.70
CA CYS A 63 1.75 2.23 -6.80
C CYS A 63 1.79 3.05 -8.11
N TRP A 64 1.46 4.34 -8.03
CA TRP A 64 1.52 5.26 -9.16
C TRP A 64 2.95 5.43 -9.70
N ASN A 65 3.95 5.48 -8.83
CA ASN A 65 5.35 5.52 -9.23
C ASN A 65 5.77 4.24 -9.96
N LEU A 66 5.39 3.07 -9.43
CA LEU A 66 5.69 1.79 -10.09
C LEU A 66 5.01 1.67 -11.46
N LEU A 67 3.80 2.20 -11.62
CA LEU A 67 3.08 2.24 -12.92
C LEU A 67 3.81 3.04 -14.01
N LYS A 68 4.70 3.96 -13.63
CA LYS A 68 5.54 4.69 -14.61
C LYS A 68 6.63 3.80 -15.20
N GLU A 69 7.04 2.75 -14.49
CA GLU A 69 8.11 1.83 -14.87
C GLU A 69 7.56 0.53 -15.51
N VAL A 70 6.42 0.05 -15.03
CA VAL A 70 5.81 -1.22 -15.47
C VAL A 70 4.33 -1.06 -15.77
N LYS A 71 3.82 -1.89 -16.69
CA LYS A 71 2.38 -1.98 -16.94
C LYS A 71 1.73 -2.98 -15.99
N ALA A 72 0.54 -2.68 -15.51
CA ALA A 72 -0.30 -3.60 -14.75
C ALA A 72 -1.74 -3.56 -15.29
N ASP A 73 -2.49 -4.62 -15.06
CA ASP A 73 -3.91 -4.70 -15.42
C ASP A 73 -4.80 -4.05 -14.33
N VAL A 74 -4.35 -4.10 -13.07
CA VAL A 74 -5.07 -3.58 -11.92
C VAL A 74 -4.10 -3.19 -10.79
N VAL A 75 -4.51 -2.20 -9.98
CA VAL A 75 -3.88 -1.86 -8.70
C VAL A 75 -4.79 -2.33 -7.57
N HIS A 76 -4.26 -3.09 -6.63
CA HIS A 76 -4.93 -3.44 -5.38
C HIS A 76 -4.43 -2.51 -4.28
N LEU A 77 -5.34 -1.78 -3.66
CA LEU A 77 -5.04 -0.98 -2.48
C LEU A 77 -5.32 -1.80 -1.22
N ASP A 78 -4.51 -1.64 -0.17
CA ASP A 78 -4.71 -2.34 1.10
C ASP A 78 -5.86 -1.76 1.92
N MET A 79 -7.08 -1.91 1.40
CA MET A 79 -8.31 -1.56 2.08
C MET A 79 -9.39 -2.60 1.81
N SER A 80 -10.10 -3.01 2.85
CA SER A 80 -11.16 -4.03 2.77
C SER A 80 -12.54 -3.44 2.42
N PHE A 81 -12.70 -2.94 1.20
CA PHE A 81 -13.97 -2.39 0.67
C PHE A 81 -14.64 -3.27 -0.39
N ARG A 82 -14.55 -4.60 -0.25
CA ARG A 82 -15.16 -5.60 -1.15
C ARG A 82 -14.84 -5.41 -2.64
N GLY A 83 -13.68 -4.82 -2.96
CA GLY A 83 -13.25 -4.59 -4.33
C GLY A 83 -13.96 -3.46 -5.06
N ILE A 84 -14.60 -2.52 -4.33
CA ILE A 84 -15.11 -1.28 -4.95
C ILE A 84 -13.98 -0.51 -5.65
N SER A 85 -14.28 0.10 -6.80
CA SER A 85 -13.35 1.01 -7.46
C SER A 85 -13.14 2.26 -6.61
N LEU A 86 -11.91 2.79 -6.57
CA LEU A 86 -11.64 4.09 -5.95
C LEU A 86 -12.43 5.23 -6.61
N GLU A 87 -12.75 5.11 -7.90
CA GLU A 87 -13.58 6.08 -8.64
C GLU A 87 -15.04 6.10 -8.16
N GLU A 88 -15.49 4.99 -7.56
CA GLU A 88 -16.84 4.81 -7.03
C GLU A 88 -16.89 5.03 -5.50
N LEU A 89 -15.74 5.24 -4.87
CA LEU A 89 -15.65 5.47 -3.43
C LEU A 89 -16.22 6.86 -3.10
N SER A 90 -17.29 6.89 -2.32
CA SER A 90 -17.93 8.13 -1.87
C SER A 90 -18.24 8.04 -0.39
N VAL A 91 -18.39 9.19 0.27
CA VAL A 91 -18.75 9.27 1.70
C VAL A 91 -20.05 8.53 2.00
N VAL A 92 -20.99 8.51 1.06
CA VAL A 92 -22.27 7.80 1.18
C VAL A 92 -22.08 6.28 1.24
N ASN A 93 -21.04 5.76 0.58
CA ASN A 93 -20.71 4.33 0.56
C ASN A 93 -19.92 3.87 1.80
N LEU A 94 -19.52 4.81 2.68
CA LEU A 94 -18.72 4.56 3.88
C LEU A 94 -19.55 4.57 5.19
N SER A 95 -20.88 4.70 5.09
CA SER A 95 -21.82 4.81 6.22
C SER A 95 -22.51 3.50 6.59
#